data_AF-A0A1H0EKG2-F1
#
_entry.id   AF-A0A1H0EKG2-F1
#
_cell.length_a   1.000
_cell.length_b   1.000
_cell.length_c   1.000
_cell.angle_alpha   90.00
_cell.angle_beta   90.00
_cell.angle_gamma   90.00
#
_symmetry.space_group_name_H-M   'P 1'
#
loop_
_entity.id
_entity.type
_entity.pdbx_description
1 polymer ?
#
loop_
_entity_poly.entity_id
_entity_poly.type
_entity_poly.pdbx_seq_one_letter_code
_entity_poly.pdbx_strand_id
1 'polypeptide(L)' 'MAAPRKHSLELRERAVRMYRTSAPKPQIKKPALDLGVDSEALRGWIRQAEADAGERDDRLTTDERAELAALRRENT' A
#
# COMPACT_ATOMS: atom_id res chain seq x y z
N MET A 1 9.01 17.81 -13.12
CA MET A 1 9.79 16.79 -12.39
C MET A 1 8.88 16.06 -11.42
N ALA A 2 8.79 14.73 -11.53
CA ALA A 2 7.93 13.94 -10.66
C ALA A 2 8.46 13.94 -9.23
N ALA A 3 7.73 14.59 -8.31
CA ALA A 3 8.08 14.62 -6.88
C ALA A 3 8.38 13.20 -6.36
N PRO A 4 9.50 13.00 -5.64
CA PRO A 4 9.84 11.70 -5.09
C PRO A 4 8.75 11.33 -4.09
N ARG A 5 7.97 10.30 -4.42
CA ARG A 5 6.99 9.73 -3.50
C ARG A 5 7.79 9.28 -2.29
N LYS A 6 7.65 9.98 -1.15
CA LYS A 6 8.47 9.83 0.06
C LYS A 6 8.38 8.43 0.74
N HIS A 7 7.69 7.49 0.11
CA HIS A 7 7.69 6.07 0.46
C HIS A 7 7.86 5.27 -0.82
N SER A 8 8.98 4.52 -0.93
CA SER A 8 9.24 3.64 -2.07
C SER A 8 8.16 2.56 -2.16
N LEU A 9 7.71 2.23 -3.37
CA LEU A 9 6.74 1.14 -3.60
C LEU A 9 7.23 -0.18 -3.00
N GLU A 10 8.55 -0.42 -3.05
CA GLU A 10 9.20 -1.57 -2.43
C GLU A 10 8.98 -1.64 -0.90
N LEU A 11 9.00 -0.50 -0.20
CA LEU A 11 8.76 -0.47 1.26
C LEU A 11 7.32 -0.88 1.55
N ARG A 12 6.38 -0.37 0.76
CA ARG A 12 4.96 -0.69 0.86
C ARG A 12 4.70 -2.17 0.59
N GLU A 13 5.24 -2.72 -0.49
CA GLU A 13 5.11 -4.14 -0.84
C GLU A 13 5.73 -5.04 0.22
N ARG A 14 6.92 -4.69 0.70
CA ARG A 14 7.60 -5.41 1.79
C ARG A 14 6.74 -5.40 3.07
N ALA A 15 6.15 -4.27 3.42
CA ALA A 15 5.31 -4.15 4.62
C ALA A 15 4.04 -5.01 4.52
N VAL A 16 3.35 -4.95 3.38
CA VAL A 16 2.16 -5.78 3.13
C VAL A 16 2.53 -7.26 3.09
N ARG A 17 3.62 -7.64 2.42
CA ARG A 17 4.10 -9.03 2.36
C ARG A 17 4.45 -9.56 3.74
N MET A 18 5.16 -8.77 4.56
CA MET A 18 5.51 -9.12 5.93
C MET A 18 4.26 -9.37 6.78
N TYR A 19 3.23 -8.54 6.65
CA TYR A 19 1.94 -8.74 7.32
C TYR A 19 1.20 -9.99 6.83
N ARG A 20 1.11 -10.23 5.51
CA ARG A 20 0.40 -11.39 4.94
C ARG A 20 1.09 -12.73 5.22
N THR A 21 2.42 -12.74 5.29
CA THR A 21 3.21 -13.96 5.52
C THR A 21 3.34 -14.31 7.00
N SER A 22 3.09 -13.35 7.90
CA SER A 22 3.16 -13.60 9.33
C SER A 22 1.93 -14.37 9.82
N ALA A 23 2.16 -15.55 10.42
CA ALA A 23 1.14 -16.39 11.06
C ALA A 23 1.53 -16.64 12.53
N PRO A 24 0.64 -16.34 13.50
CA PRO A 24 -0.67 -15.71 13.37
C PRO A 24 -0.57 -14.24 12.89
N LYS A 25 -1.62 -13.71 12.26
CA LYS A 25 -1.65 -12.33 11.73
C LYS A 25 -1.28 -11.34 12.85
N PRO A 26 -0.11 -10.70 12.80
CA PRO A 26 0.34 -9.80 13.87
C PRO A 26 -0.52 -8.53 13.84
N GLN A 27 -0.65 -7.85 14.98
CA GLN A 27 -1.25 -6.51 14.99
C GLN A 27 -0.44 -5.61 14.05
N ILE A 28 -1.12 -4.88 13.16
CA ILE A 28 -0.51 -3.95 12.17
C ILE A 28 0.57 -3.06 12.79
N LYS A 29 0.40 -2.69 14.07
CA LYS A 29 1.32 -1.86 14.85
C LYS A 29 2.75 -2.44 14.93
N LYS A 30 2.90 -3.77 14.96
CA LYS A 30 4.19 -4.46 15.11
C LYS A 30 5.06 -4.36 13.84
N PRO A 31 4.61 -4.82 12.65
CA PRO A 31 5.35 -4.59 11.41
C PRO A 31 5.46 -3.10 11.04
N ALA A 32 4.52 -2.25 11.47
CA ALA A 32 4.65 -0.80 11.32
C ALA A 32 5.85 -0.24 12.12
N LEU A 33 5.99 -0.65 13.38
CA LEU A 33 7.15 -0.30 14.21
C LEU A 33 8.46 -0.84 13.63
N ASP A 34 8.48 -2.12 13.21
CA ASP A 34 9.68 -2.78 12.69
C ASP A 34 10.20 -2.12 11.41
N LEU A 35 9.30 -1.52 10.62
CA LEU A 35 9.62 -0.81 9.37
C LEU A 35 9.74 0.70 9.55
N GLY A 36 9.46 1.23 10.75
CA GLY A 36 9.46 2.67 11.03
C GLY A 36 8.39 3.45 10.25
N VAL A 37 7.27 2.81 9.90
CA VAL A 37 6.15 3.42 9.17
C VAL A 37 4.96 3.65 10.08
N ASP A 38 4.13 4.63 9.74
CA ASP A 38 2.91 4.88 10.48
C ASP A 38 1.92 3.71 10.34
N SER A 39 1.29 3.31 11.46
CA SER A 39 0.38 2.17 11.49
C SER A 39 -0.91 2.38 10.68
N GLU A 40 -1.40 3.62 10.56
CA GLU A 40 -2.53 3.96 9.70
C GLU A 40 -2.14 3.88 8.22
N ALA A 41 -0.91 4.29 7.89
CA ALA A 41 -0.37 4.16 6.54
C ALA A 41 -0.28 2.67 6.13
N LEU A 42 0.24 1.81 7.01
CA LEU A 42 0.31 0.37 6.76
C LEU A 42 -1.08 -0.27 6.62
N ARG A 43 -2.05 0.14 7.43
CA ARG A 43 -3.46 -0.30 7.29
C ARG A 43 -4.03 0.09 5.93
N GLY A 44 -3.74 1.32 5.48
CA GLY A 44 -4.13 1.80 4.15
C GLY A 44 -3.56 0.94 3.03
N TRP A 45 -2.30 0.51 3.15
CA TRP A 45 -1.62 -0.34 2.18
C TRP A 45 -2.14 -1.78 2.16
N ILE A 46 -2.44 -2.37 3.33
CA ILE A 46 -3.02 -3.71 3.43
C ILE A 46 -4.38 -3.75 2.75
N ARG A 47 -5.28 -2.80 3.08
CA ARG A 47 -6.61 -2.70 2.44
C ARG A 47 -6.51 -2.53 0.93
N GLN A 48 -5.51 -1.79 0.48
CA GLN A 48 -5.28 -1.58 -0.94
C GLN A 48 -4.79 -2.89 -1.60
N ALA A 49 -3.90 -3.63 -0.95
CA ALA A 49 -3.44 -4.93 -1.45
C ALA A 49 -4.51 -6.04 -1.38
N GLU A 50 -5.49 -5.93 -0.49
CA GLU A 50 -6.70 -6.77 -0.48
C GLU A 50 -7.59 -6.47 -1.69
N ALA A 51 -7.77 -5.18 -2.03
CA ALA A 51 -8.45 -4.78 -3.25
C ALA A 51 -7.69 -5.22 -4.53
N ASP A 52 -6.37 -5.04 -4.56
CA ASP A 52 -5.50 -5.54 -5.65
C ASP A 52 -5.59 -7.06 -5.83
N ALA A 53 -5.82 -7.81 -4.75
CA ALA A 53 -6.00 -9.26 -4.78
C ALA A 53 -7.41 -9.69 -5.20
N GLY A 54 -8.32 -8.75 -5.47
CA GLY A 54 -9.72 -9.04 -5.77
C GLY A 54 -10.52 -9.54 -4.54
N GLU A 55 -9.99 -9.36 -3.33
CA GLU A 55 -10.72 -9.70 -2.09
C GLU A 55 -11.74 -8.62 -1.72
N ARG A 56 -11.72 -7.47 -2.40
CA ARG A 56 -12.57 -6.31 -2.14
C ARG A 56 -12.96 -5.56 -3.42
N ASP A 57 -14.26 -5.36 -3.62
CA ASP A 57 -14.85 -4.55 -4.71
C ASP A 57 -15.13 -3.08 -4.31
N ASP A 58 -14.99 -2.73 -3.02
CA ASP A 58 -15.31 -1.39 -2.52
C ASP A 58 -14.23 -0.33 -2.81
N ARG A 59 -13.09 -0.74 -3.38
CA ARG A 59 -11.93 0.13 -3.58
C ARG A 59 -11.23 -0.20 -4.89
N LEU A 60 -10.93 0.84 -5.68
CA LEU A 60 -10.08 0.73 -6.85
C LEU A 60 -8.70 0.20 -6.45
N THR A 61 -8.14 -0.68 -7.29
CA THR A 61 -6.81 -1.25 -7.19
C THR A 61 -5.71 -0.18 -7.25
N THR A 62 -4.50 -0.55 -6.80
CA THR A 62 -3.32 0.31 -6.85
C THR A 62 -2.98 0.64 -8.29
N ASP A 63 -3.16 -0.31 -9.21
CA ASP A 63 -2.99 -0.10 -10.64
C ASP A 63 -3.99 0.93 -11.16
N GLU A 64 -5.28 0.74 -10.89
CA GLU A 64 -6.33 1.70 -11.29
C GLU A 64 -6.09 3.09 -10.70
N ARG A 65 -5.61 3.20 -9.46
CA ARG A 65 -5.23 4.50 -8.85
C ARG A 65 -3.96 5.09 -9.43
N ALA A 66 -2.98 4.27 -9.76
CA ALA A 66 -1.71 4.70 -10.35
C ALA A 66 -1.94 5.21 -11.77
N GLU A 67 -2.76 4.52 -12.55
CA GLU A 67 -3.24 4.97 -13.85
C GLU A 67 -4.03 6.28 -13.73
N LEU A 68 -4.98 6.39 -12.78
CA LEU A 68 -5.72 7.65 -12.56
C LEU A 68 -4.80 8.82 -12.20
N ALA A 69 -3.76 8.56 -11.39
CA ALA A 69 -2.78 9.57 -11.02
C ALA A 69 -1.82 9.91 -12.18
N ALA A 70 -1.49 8.95 -13.04
CA ALA A 70 -0.67 9.15 -14.23
C ALA A 70 -1.44 9.94 -15.31
N LEU A 71 -2.68 9.53 -15.60
CA LEU A 71 -3.61 10.21 -16.51
C LEU A 71 -3.88 11.66 -16.09
N ARG A 72 -4.03 11.92 -14.79
CA ARG A 72 -4.15 13.30 -14.26
C ARG A 72 -2.87 14.12 -14.40
N ARG A 73 -1.70 13.47 -14.44
CA ARG A 73 -0.40 14.13 -14.59
C ARG A 73 -0.04 14.39 -16.05
N GLU A 74 -0.59 13.61 -16.97
CA GLU A 74 -0.39 13.73 -18.42
C GLU A 74 -1.39 14.70 -19.07
N ASN A 75 -2.56 14.91 -18.44
CA ASN A 75 -3.53 15.96 -18.80
C ASN A 75 -3.27 17.32 -18.14
N THR A 76 -2.03 17.61 -17.73
CA THR A 76 -1.60 18.96 -17.27
C THR A 76 -0.39 19.41 -18.07
#